data_AF-A0A485KN83-F1
#
_entry.id   AF-A0A485KN83-F1
#
_cell.length_a   1.000
_cell.length_b   1.000
_cell.length_c   1.000
_cell.angle_alpha   90.00
_cell.angle_beta   90.00
_cell.angle_gamma   90.00
#
_symmetry.space_group_name_H-M   'P 1'
#
loop_
_entity.id
_entity.type
_entity.pdbx_description
1 polymer ?
#
loop_
_entity_poly.entity_id
_entity_poly.type
_entity_poly.pdbx_seq_one_letter_code
_entity_poly.pdbx_strand_id
1 'polypeptide(L)'
;MVSKRALVRPTAKHVPLQHSPSRPFYFGLVLVMHMLVALYMLMWVAILTVLPSPDRKSIRILWPTTTLVTYSIFLGLHGAAIGIAIIRRRRRHRVLQWVRKTTRSLLSINSLDQLTQSFDTYADEFFVVFNTVEILSQSHQAYTLFDALPEHSKAISYLVVVILYSFVSPLILFVRNTREKTTLLNLGDSIFSFTLSCGHPMVALLAPLAMYTFVDPTHLNHNYLFCTQLVLLARTQAVSNAFDYACKLAMHAGTLIALCRLTISLQSYGSPSLSTVDIPLLPTMLRQSKRWLLHLNLWLNVVWGCLLTAILVRSLVSGQPCPATCVANVRPLFDDTCQCAYVNINCKLVNVTDPIPFLNTSAIGTHLLYLEIRRCGLQHGLPPAALAPFRNLGKIIVLFSHMETWDGPLPPSVMGVMIRHSHLRAIPSALQVDLPPQFITLTLEGCMIPFIPDSIVQAWSTIERLYLLNISLQVLSPFLPTALGLVSLDVRSNNLTTLAPTWLVAAPSKKPLLDATFAGNALPDEMIPWHLAVTMDLSATSVSSPLPTALTKQTLVLDGTPFCLERRDAFCKPICAPGCFGFMRGDFTCNLECFNMACDYDGGDCDGYGFDRPRSPP
;
A
#
# COMPACT_ATOMS: atom_id res chain seq x y z
N MET A 1 33.32 33.87 -84.68
CA MET A 1 32.94 32.46 -84.46
C MET A 1 32.89 32.20 -82.97
N VAL A 2 31.68 31.95 -82.48
CA VAL A 2 31.32 31.76 -81.06
C VAL A 2 31.09 30.26 -80.85
N SER A 3 31.66 29.66 -79.80
CA SER A 3 31.21 28.34 -79.34
C SER A 3 31.09 28.28 -77.82
N LYS A 4 29.85 27.99 -77.39
CA LYS A 4 29.34 27.98 -76.01
C LYS A 4 29.75 26.69 -75.30
N ARG A 5 30.32 26.81 -74.09
CA ARG A 5 30.43 25.70 -73.12
C ARG A 5 29.07 25.47 -72.45
N ALA A 6 28.53 24.27 -72.58
CA ALA A 6 27.35 23.83 -71.86
C ALA A 6 27.70 23.43 -70.42
N LEU A 7 27.00 24.03 -69.46
CA LEU A 7 27.09 23.76 -68.03
C LEU A 7 26.23 22.54 -67.70
N VAL A 8 26.83 21.42 -67.30
CA VAL A 8 26.10 20.23 -66.83
C VAL A 8 25.67 20.45 -65.38
N ARG A 9 24.35 20.41 -65.15
CA ARG A 9 23.70 20.54 -63.84
C ARG A 9 23.74 19.17 -63.14
N PRO A 10 24.22 19.04 -61.89
CA PRO A 10 24.16 17.76 -61.18
C PRO A 10 22.71 17.50 -60.76
N THR A 11 22.20 16.34 -61.15
CA THR A 11 20.91 15.81 -60.71
C THR A 11 21.00 15.45 -59.23
N ALA A 12 20.25 16.16 -58.40
CA ALA A 12 20.06 15.81 -57.00
C ALA A 12 19.38 14.44 -56.92
N LYS A 13 20.11 13.43 -56.45
CA LYS A 13 19.53 12.12 -56.10
C LYS A 13 18.55 12.34 -54.96
N HIS A 14 17.25 12.15 -55.24
CA HIS A 14 16.24 11.99 -54.21
C HIS A 14 16.57 10.76 -53.37
N VAL A 15 17.10 10.98 -52.16
CA VAL A 15 17.14 9.94 -51.13
C VAL A 15 15.71 9.72 -50.66
N PRO A 16 15.13 8.51 -50.80
CA PRO A 16 13.81 8.24 -50.28
C PRO A 16 13.83 8.38 -48.75
N LEU A 17 12.90 9.19 -48.22
CA LEU A 17 12.62 9.32 -46.79
C LEU A 17 12.27 7.96 -46.20
N GLN A 18 13.29 7.24 -45.72
CA GLN A 18 13.16 5.98 -45.01
C GLN A 18 12.28 6.23 -43.77
N HIS A 19 11.04 5.74 -43.79
CA HIS A 19 10.17 5.76 -42.64
C HIS A 19 10.79 4.88 -41.56
N SER A 20 11.45 5.49 -40.57
CA SER A 20 12.02 4.75 -39.45
C SER A 20 10.92 4.02 -38.68
N PRO A 21 10.93 2.67 -38.62
CA PRO A 21 9.87 1.85 -38.01
C PRO A 21 9.73 2.04 -36.49
N SER A 22 10.62 2.80 -35.85
CA SER A 22 10.65 3.02 -34.40
C SER A 22 9.60 4.02 -33.89
N ARG A 23 9.08 4.92 -34.73
CA ARG A 23 8.08 5.93 -34.31
C ARG A 23 6.75 5.37 -33.78
N PRO A 24 6.08 4.42 -34.47
CA PRO A 24 4.85 3.84 -33.95
C PRO A 24 5.09 3.10 -32.63
N PHE A 25 6.28 2.52 -32.43
CA PHE A 25 6.68 1.87 -31.19
C PHE A 25 6.78 2.89 -30.03
N TYR A 26 7.56 3.97 -30.18
CA TYR A 26 7.68 4.99 -29.12
C TYR A 26 6.33 5.66 -28.81
N PHE A 27 5.51 5.92 -29.82
CA PHE A 27 4.16 6.44 -29.59
C PHE A 27 3.28 5.44 -28.82
N GLY A 28 3.36 4.14 -29.15
CA GLY A 28 2.68 3.08 -28.40
C GLY A 28 3.14 3.03 -26.94
N LEU A 29 4.46 3.11 -26.70
CA LEU A 29 5.04 3.14 -25.36
C LEU A 29 4.51 4.30 -24.52
N VAL A 30 4.41 5.51 -25.09
CA VAL A 30 3.87 6.68 -24.39
C VAL A 30 2.40 6.49 -24.01
N LEU A 31 1.59 5.91 -24.91
CA LEU A 31 0.21 5.57 -24.60
C LEU A 31 0.12 4.55 -23.47
N VAL A 32 0.98 3.52 -23.48
CA VAL A 32 1.06 2.53 -22.41
C VAL A 32 1.43 3.19 -21.08
N MET A 33 2.42 4.08 -21.06
CA MET A 33 2.79 4.82 -19.84
C MET A 33 1.64 5.67 -19.31
N HIS A 34 0.94 6.44 -20.16
CA HIS A 34 -0.25 7.18 -19.72
C HIS A 34 -1.34 6.25 -19.16
N MET A 35 -1.58 5.10 -19.80
CA MET A 35 -2.54 4.11 -19.33
C MET A 35 -2.16 3.52 -17.98
N LEU A 36 -0.89 3.16 -17.77
CA LEU A 36 -0.42 2.63 -16.49
C LEU A 36 -0.50 3.66 -15.36
N VAL A 37 -0.16 4.93 -15.62
CA VAL A 37 -0.36 6.02 -14.64
C VAL A 37 -1.85 6.17 -14.32
N ALA A 38 -2.71 6.16 -15.33
CA ALA A 38 -4.17 6.24 -15.13
C ALA A 38 -4.69 5.06 -14.29
N LEU A 39 -4.24 3.84 -14.57
CA LEU A 39 -4.61 2.65 -13.77
C LEU A 39 -4.12 2.76 -12.33
N TYR A 40 -2.90 3.25 -12.11
CA TYR A 40 -2.38 3.50 -10.76
C TYR A 40 -3.22 4.53 -9.99
N MET A 41 -3.62 5.63 -10.64
CA MET A 41 -4.52 6.63 -10.03
C MET A 41 -5.89 6.05 -9.73
N LEU A 42 -6.46 5.29 -10.67
CA LEU A 42 -7.74 4.61 -10.50
C LEU A 42 -7.69 3.62 -9.34
N MET A 43 -6.61 2.86 -9.19
CA MET A 43 -6.39 1.95 -8.07
C MET A 43 -6.45 2.71 -6.75
N TRP A 44 -5.73 3.82 -6.60
CA TRP A 44 -5.78 4.62 -5.37
C TRP A 44 -7.15 5.25 -5.11
N VAL A 45 -7.84 5.72 -6.15
CA VAL A 45 -9.22 6.21 -6.04
C VAL A 45 -10.14 5.09 -5.53
N ALA A 46 -10.02 3.88 -6.07
CA ALA A 46 -10.80 2.72 -5.64
C ALA A 46 -10.47 2.29 -4.20
N ILE A 47 -9.19 2.29 -3.82
CA ILE A 47 -8.77 2.01 -2.43
C ILE A 47 -9.39 3.04 -1.49
N LEU A 48 -9.33 4.33 -1.81
CA LEU A 48 -9.87 5.38 -0.94
C LEU A 48 -11.41 5.33 -0.78
N THR A 49 -12.13 4.80 -1.77
CA THR A 49 -13.59 4.66 -1.74
C THR A 49 -14.07 3.37 -1.07
N VAL A 50 -13.36 2.26 -1.25
CA VAL A 50 -13.80 0.92 -0.80
C VAL A 50 -13.18 0.52 0.54
N LEU A 51 -12.00 1.03 0.89
CA LEU A 51 -11.25 0.57 2.05
C LEU A 51 -12.05 0.80 3.36
N PRO A 52 -12.28 -0.25 4.18
CA PRO A 52 -12.99 -0.12 5.43
C PRO A 52 -12.34 0.89 6.37
N SER A 53 -13.17 1.52 7.22
CA SER A 53 -12.75 2.45 8.26
C SER A 53 -11.54 1.99 9.11
N PRO A 54 -11.48 0.75 9.64
CA PRO A 54 -10.35 0.33 10.46
C PRO A 54 -9.04 0.25 9.67
N ASP A 55 -9.08 -0.16 8.41
CA ASP A 55 -7.89 -0.29 7.56
C ASP A 55 -7.36 1.08 7.13
N ARG A 56 -8.25 2.04 6.84
CA ARG A 56 -7.87 3.44 6.57
C ARG A 56 -7.12 4.06 7.75
N LYS A 57 -7.58 3.80 8.99
CA LYS A 57 -6.91 4.25 10.20
C LYS A 57 -5.53 3.59 10.34
N SER A 58 -5.44 2.28 10.06
CA SER A 58 -4.16 1.54 10.09
C SER A 58 -3.11 2.13 9.15
N ILE A 59 -3.52 2.54 7.95
CA ILE A 59 -2.64 3.15 6.94
C ILE A 59 -2.41 4.67 7.19
N ARG A 60 -3.05 5.27 8.20
CA ARG A 60 -2.92 6.71 8.55
C ARG A 60 -3.21 7.65 7.37
N ILE A 61 -4.25 7.35 6.58
CA ILE A 61 -4.65 8.21 5.46
C ILE A 61 -5.28 9.50 6.02
N LEU A 62 -4.55 10.62 5.94
CA LEU A 62 -4.96 11.87 6.58
C LEU A 62 -5.92 12.71 5.72
N TRP A 63 -5.73 12.75 4.40
CA TRP A 63 -6.53 13.59 3.48
C TRP A 63 -7.19 12.77 2.36
N PRO A 64 -8.09 11.83 2.69
CA PRO A 64 -8.67 10.92 1.70
C PRO A 64 -9.50 11.66 0.64
N THR A 65 -10.28 12.68 1.01
CA THR A 65 -11.13 13.45 0.09
C THR A 65 -10.31 14.31 -0.86
N THR A 66 -9.31 15.03 -0.36
CA THR A 66 -8.42 15.86 -1.19
C THR A 66 -7.61 15.00 -2.17
N THR A 67 -7.10 13.85 -1.69
CA THR A 67 -6.36 12.90 -2.52
C THR A 67 -7.28 12.29 -3.59
N LEU A 68 -8.50 11.90 -3.22
CA LEU A 68 -9.51 11.38 -4.14
C LEU A 68 -9.79 12.37 -5.29
N VAL A 69 -10.05 13.65 -4.96
CA VAL A 69 -10.35 14.69 -5.97
C VAL A 69 -9.15 14.90 -6.89
N THR A 70 -7.96 15.09 -6.32
CA THR A 70 -6.76 15.39 -7.12
C THR A 70 -6.30 14.22 -7.98
N TYR A 71 -6.36 12.99 -7.47
CA TYR A 71 -6.05 11.80 -8.26
C TYR A 71 -7.09 11.55 -9.36
N SER A 72 -8.36 11.88 -9.11
CA SER A 72 -9.42 11.85 -10.15
C SER A 72 -9.17 12.89 -11.25
N ILE A 73 -8.67 14.08 -10.90
CA ILE A 73 -8.27 15.09 -11.88
C ILE A 73 -7.10 14.58 -12.74
N PHE A 74 -6.04 14.04 -12.13
CA PHE A 74 -4.92 13.46 -12.87
C PHE A 74 -5.36 12.30 -13.77
N LEU A 75 -6.23 11.42 -13.28
CA LEU A 75 -6.82 10.35 -14.07
C LEU A 75 -7.50 10.91 -15.34
N GLY A 76 -8.32 11.95 -15.19
CA GLY A 76 -8.96 12.65 -16.30
C GLY A 76 -7.96 13.29 -17.28
N LEU A 77 -6.89 13.92 -16.76
CA LEU A 77 -5.84 14.55 -17.56
C LEU A 77 -5.07 13.53 -18.41
N HIS A 78 -4.69 12.38 -17.83
CA HIS A 78 -4.05 11.30 -18.58
C HIS A 78 -4.98 10.72 -19.65
N GLY A 79 -6.27 10.53 -19.34
CA GLY A 79 -7.28 10.10 -20.31
C GLY A 79 -7.46 11.10 -21.47
N ALA A 80 -7.50 12.40 -21.16
CA ALA A 80 -7.58 13.47 -22.16
C ALA A 80 -6.32 13.51 -23.05
N ALA A 81 -5.13 13.34 -22.46
CA ALA A 81 -3.87 13.29 -23.22
C ALA A 81 -3.86 12.11 -24.21
N ILE A 82 -4.32 10.93 -23.81
CA ILE A 82 -4.49 9.76 -24.68
C ILE A 82 -5.46 10.08 -25.82
N GLY A 83 -6.63 10.64 -25.50
CA GLY A 83 -7.64 11.02 -26.49
C GLY A 83 -7.11 12.01 -27.53
N ILE A 84 -6.45 13.08 -27.07
CA ILE A 84 -5.83 14.09 -27.94
C ILE A 84 -4.75 13.45 -28.82
N ALA A 85 -3.89 12.59 -28.26
CA ALA A 85 -2.82 11.91 -29.01
C ALA A 85 -3.38 11.03 -30.13
N ILE A 86 -4.44 10.26 -29.86
CA ILE A 86 -5.11 9.39 -30.83
C ILE A 86 -5.82 10.23 -31.92
N ILE A 87 -6.57 11.26 -31.52
CA ILE A 87 -7.30 12.13 -32.46
C ILE A 87 -6.33 12.85 -33.39
N ARG A 88 -5.25 13.44 -32.86
CA ARG A 88 -4.23 14.12 -33.67
C ARG A 88 -3.55 13.17 -34.65
N ARG A 89 -3.25 11.93 -34.22
CA ARG A 89 -2.69 10.89 -35.12
C ARG A 89 -3.67 10.53 -36.25
N ARG A 90 -4.95 10.31 -35.93
CA ARG A 90 -5.99 10.01 -36.93
C ARG A 90 -6.22 11.17 -37.90
N ARG A 91 -6.32 12.41 -37.41
CA ARG A 91 -6.45 13.61 -38.24
C ARG A 91 -5.25 13.80 -39.15
N ARG A 92 -4.03 13.62 -38.64
CA ARG A 92 -2.81 13.71 -39.47
C ARG A 92 -2.78 12.64 -40.56
N HIS A 93 -3.22 11.42 -40.27
CA HIS A 93 -3.30 10.36 -41.29
C HIS A 93 -4.34 10.69 -42.37
N ARG A 94 -5.51 11.22 -41.98
CA ARG A 94 -6.54 11.69 -42.92
C ARG A 94 -6.06 12.91 -43.73
N VAL A 95 -5.37 13.87 -43.11
CA VAL A 95 -4.82 15.06 -43.79
C VAL A 95 -3.65 14.66 -44.70
N LEU A 96 -2.76 13.75 -44.32
CA LEU A 96 -1.72 13.24 -45.24
C LEU A 96 -2.33 12.45 -46.42
N GLN A 97 -3.44 11.74 -46.21
CA GLN A 97 -4.18 11.10 -47.30
C GLN A 97 -4.90 12.12 -48.19
N TRP A 98 -5.39 13.23 -47.61
CA TRP A 98 -6.10 14.30 -48.33
C TRP A 98 -5.15 15.27 -49.06
N VAL A 99 -4.02 15.63 -48.46
CA VAL A 99 -2.96 16.47 -49.06
C VAL A 99 -2.20 15.73 -50.16
N ARG A 100 -2.22 14.40 -50.19
CA ARG A 100 -1.79 13.62 -51.36
C ARG A 100 -2.72 13.78 -52.57
N LYS A 101 -3.88 14.41 -52.40
CA LYS A 101 -4.86 14.71 -53.45
C LYS A 101 -5.04 16.19 -53.75
N THR A 102 -4.60 17.12 -52.90
CA THR A 102 -4.85 18.55 -53.18
C THR A 102 -3.83 19.45 -52.49
N THR A 103 -3.04 20.16 -53.30
CA THR A 103 -2.17 21.26 -52.87
C THR A 103 -2.95 22.57 -52.67
N ARG A 104 -2.45 23.35 -51.70
CA ARG A 104 -2.63 24.79 -51.46
C ARG A 104 -3.92 25.27 -50.75
N SER A 105 -3.69 25.61 -49.48
CA SER A 105 -3.81 26.97 -48.93
C SER A 105 -4.78 27.13 -47.75
N LEU A 106 -4.35 28.03 -46.87
CA LEU A 106 -5.14 28.84 -45.93
C LEU A 106 -5.75 28.10 -44.74
N LEU A 107 -5.16 28.31 -43.56
CA LEU A 107 -5.81 29.06 -42.48
C LEU A 107 -4.82 29.34 -41.35
N SER A 108 -4.68 30.62 -41.06
CA SER A 108 -3.89 31.24 -40.00
C SER A 108 -4.48 30.90 -38.63
N ILE A 109 -3.65 30.38 -37.72
CA ILE A 109 -3.96 30.20 -36.29
C ILE A 109 -2.97 31.08 -35.51
N ASN A 110 -3.09 32.40 -35.67
CA ASN A 110 -2.13 33.35 -35.08
C ASN A 110 -2.35 33.62 -33.57
N SER A 111 -3.46 33.18 -32.95
CA SER A 111 -3.78 33.51 -31.54
C SER A 111 -3.25 32.52 -30.50
N LEU A 112 -3.07 31.24 -30.86
CA LEU A 112 -2.41 30.24 -30.00
C LEU A 112 -0.88 30.34 -30.08
N ASP A 113 -0.35 30.80 -31.22
CA ASP A 113 1.09 31.00 -31.48
C ASP A 113 1.68 32.15 -30.66
N GLN A 114 0.92 33.22 -30.39
CA GLN A 114 1.38 34.33 -29.53
C GLN A 114 1.44 33.96 -28.04
N LEU A 115 0.52 33.11 -27.56
CA LEU A 115 0.57 32.57 -26.20
C LEU A 115 1.70 31.55 -26.04
N THR A 116 1.98 30.73 -27.06
CA THR A 116 3.12 29.80 -27.07
C THR A 116 4.48 30.52 -27.18
N GLN A 117 4.57 31.64 -27.91
CA GLN A 117 5.80 32.46 -27.96
C GLN A 117 6.16 33.10 -26.60
N SER A 118 5.16 33.49 -25.80
CA SER A 118 5.39 33.99 -24.43
C SER A 118 5.88 32.89 -23.49
N PHE A 119 5.34 31.67 -23.62
CA PHE A 119 5.80 30.48 -22.88
C PHE A 119 7.21 30.02 -23.29
N ASP A 120 7.57 30.09 -24.57
CA ASP A 120 8.91 29.73 -25.07
C ASP A 120 10.02 30.62 -24.50
N THR A 121 9.69 31.84 -24.07
CA THR A 121 10.67 32.79 -23.53
C THR A 121 11.18 32.37 -22.14
N TYR A 122 10.31 31.78 -21.31
CA TYR A 122 10.58 31.33 -19.94
C TYR A 122 10.59 29.80 -19.77
N ALA A 123 10.39 29.05 -20.85
CA ALA A 123 10.30 27.59 -20.83
C ALA A 123 11.51 26.92 -20.14
N ASP A 124 12.73 27.31 -20.49
CA ASP A 124 13.96 26.71 -19.95
C ASP A 124 14.09 26.92 -18.42
N GLU A 125 13.74 28.12 -17.93
CA GLU A 125 13.80 28.46 -16.50
C GLU A 125 12.75 27.68 -15.71
N PHE A 126 11.53 27.61 -16.23
CA PHE A 126 10.46 26.80 -15.66
C PHE A 126 10.85 25.32 -15.57
N PHE A 127 11.45 24.75 -16.62
CA PHE A 127 11.87 23.35 -16.62
C PHE A 127 12.99 23.06 -15.63
N VAL A 128 13.95 23.97 -15.47
CA VAL A 128 15.02 23.83 -14.47
C VAL A 128 14.46 23.82 -13.05
N VAL A 129 13.60 24.79 -12.73
CA VAL A 129 12.97 24.86 -11.40
C VAL A 129 12.10 23.63 -11.15
N PHE A 130 11.27 23.26 -12.13
CA PHE A 130 10.38 22.12 -12.00
C PHE A 130 11.13 20.80 -11.80
N ASN A 131 12.16 20.55 -12.61
CA ASN A 131 13.00 19.36 -12.47
C ASN A 131 13.70 19.30 -11.11
N THR A 132 14.16 20.44 -10.59
CA THR A 132 14.74 20.52 -9.25
C THR A 132 13.72 20.12 -8.19
N VAL A 133 12.49 20.66 -8.27
CA VAL A 133 11.39 20.31 -7.36
C VAL A 133 11.04 18.83 -7.45
N GLU A 134 11.03 18.26 -8.66
CA GLU A 134 10.76 16.84 -8.88
C GLU A 134 11.83 15.95 -8.24
N ILE A 135 13.12 16.23 -8.47
CA ILE A 135 14.23 15.45 -7.89
C ILE A 135 14.24 15.56 -6.36
N LEU A 136 13.97 16.74 -5.81
CA LEU A 136 13.84 16.92 -4.35
C LEU A 136 12.65 16.12 -3.79
N SER A 137 11.51 16.13 -4.49
CA SER A 137 10.31 15.37 -4.10
C SER A 137 10.57 13.87 -4.13
N GLN A 138 11.24 13.37 -5.17
CA GLN A 138 11.63 11.96 -5.29
C GLN A 138 12.69 11.58 -4.25
N SER A 139 13.63 12.48 -3.94
CA SER A 139 14.63 12.27 -2.88
C SER A 139 13.96 12.18 -1.50
N HIS A 140 12.96 13.03 -1.23
CA HIS A 140 12.15 12.94 -0.02
C HIS A 140 11.34 11.64 0.06
N GLN A 141 10.76 11.19 -1.05
CA GLN A 141 10.09 9.88 -1.10
C GLN A 141 11.07 8.74 -0.82
N ALA A 142 12.30 8.80 -1.36
CA ALA A 142 13.35 7.84 -1.07
C ALA A 142 13.73 7.85 0.42
N TYR A 143 13.91 9.03 1.02
CA TYR A 143 14.16 9.16 2.45
C TYR A 143 13.05 8.50 3.28
N THR A 144 11.79 8.78 2.96
CA THR A 144 10.62 8.20 3.64
C THR A 144 10.59 6.66 3.52
N LEU A 145 11.00 6.11 2.37
CA LEU A 145 11.10 4.66 2.19
C LEU A 145 12.20 4.05 3.08
N PHE A 146 13.38 4.66 3.20
CA PHE A 146 14.45 4.15 4.06
C PHE A 146 14.11 4.26 5.55
N ASP A 147 13.40 5.32 5.94
CA ASP A 147 12.99 5.56 7.33
C ASP A 147 11.91 4.58 7.80
N ALA A 148 11.02 4.15 6.91
CA ALA A 148 9.83 3.39 7.30
C ALA A 148 9.76 1.95 6.77
N LEU A 149 10.41 1.59 5.66
CA LEU A 149 10.18 0.31 4.97
C LEU A 149 11.22 -0.76 5.37
N PRO A 150 10.80 -1.92 5.93
CA PRO A 150 11.73 -3.00 6.26
C PRO A 150 12.30 -3.74 5.04
N GLU A 151 11.60 -3.70 3.90
CA GLU A 151 12.06 -4.31 2.65
C GLU A 151 13.12 -3.45 1.96
N HIS A 152 14.38 -3.62 2.38
CA HIS A 152 15.51 -2.81 1.89
C HIS A 152 15.66 -2.81 0.36
N SER A 153 15.35 -3.93 -0.31
CA SER A 153 15.45 -4.03 -1.78
C SER A 153 14.57 -3.00 -2.50
N LYS A 154 13.37 -2.73 -1.98
CA LYS A 154 12.43 -1.75 -2.54
C LYS A 154 12.94 -0.32 -2.33
N ALA A 155 13.42 -0.01 -1.13
CA ALA A 155 13.98 1.32 -0.82
C ALA A 155 15.26 1.62 -1.62
N ILE A 156 16.20 0.67 -1.64
CA ILE A 156 17.47 0.79 -2.39
C ILE A 156 17.21 0.95 -3.89
N SER A 157 16.37 0.10 -4.48
CA SER A 157 16.05 0.19 -5.90
C SER A 157 15.42 1.54 -6.26
N TYR A 158 14.54 2.08 -5.42
CA TYR A 158 13.96 3.41 -5.64
C TYR A 158 15.05 4.50 -5.63
N LEU A 159 15.90 4.54 -4.60
CA LEU A 159 16.95 5.54 -4.48
C LEU A 159 18.00 5.44 -5.60
N VAL A 160 18.35 4.23 -6.06
CA VAL A 160 19.23 4.05 -7.22
C VAL A 160 18.64 4.71 -8.47
N VAL A 161 17.33 4.59 -8.69
CA VAL A 161 16.67 5.25 -9.83
C VAL A 161 16.68 6.78 -9.66
N VAL A 162 16.51 7.32 -8.45
CA VAL A 162 16.65 8.77 -8.17
C VAL A 162 18.07 9.26 -8.46
N ILE A 163 19.09 8.51 -8.03
CA ILE A 163 20.50 8.81 -8.29
C ILE A 163 20.75 8.87 -9.80
N LEU A 164 20.32 7.85 -10.53
CA LEU A 164 20.46 7.81 -11.99
C LEU A 164 19.75 8.98 -12.67
N TYR A 165 18.53 9.31 -12.23
CA TYR A 165 17.78 10.43 -12.77
C TYR A 165 18.49 11.76 -12.52
N SER A 166 19.11 11.94 -11.34
CA SER A 166 19.90 13.13 -11.01
C SER A 166 21.07 13.35 -11.98
N PHE A 167 21.68 12.28 -12.49
CA PHE A 167 22.74 12.41 -13.51
C PHE A 167 22.20 12.63 -14.92
N VAL A 168 21.09 11.98 -15.28
CA VAL A 168 20.55 12.00 -16.65
C VAL A 168 19.76 13.28 -16.93
N SER A 169 18.94 13.73 -15.98
CA SER A 169 18.03 14.86 -16.14
C SER A 169 18.71 16.16 -16.61
N PRO A 170 19.80 16.65 -15.98
CA PRO A 170 20.43 17.89 -16.43
C PRO A 170 20.98 17.79 -17.86
N LEU A 171 21.39 16.61 -18.32
CA LEU A 171 21.90 16.40 -19.68
C LEU A 171 20.82 16.66 -20.74
N ILE A 172 19.53 16.51 -20.40
CA ILE A 172 18.40 16.80 -21.28
C ILE A 172 18.45 18.25 -21.77
N LEU A 173 18.81 19.18 -20.89
CA LEU A 173 18.79 20.61 -21.16
C LEU A 173 20.02 21.10 -21.95
N PHE A 174 21.09 20.30 -22.01
CA PHE A 174 22.33 20.66 -22.73
C PHE A 174 22.34 20.23 -24.21
N VAL A 175 21.43 19.35 -24.62
CA VAL A 175 21.47 18.81 -25.99
C VAL A 175 20.70 19.69 -26.97
N ARG A 176 21.41 20.70 -27.49
CA ARG A 176 21.04 21.44 -28.69
C ARG A 176 21.87 20.93 -29.87
N ASN A 177 21.38 19.95 -30.65
CA ASN A 177 21.60 19.95 -32.12
C ASN A 177 21.00 18.85 -33.01
N THR A 178 20.22 17.87 -32.53
CA THR A 178 19.50 16.97 -33.48
C THR A 178 18.13 16.56 -32.95
N ARG A 179 17.11 16.55 -33.82
CA ARG A 179 15.73 16.13 -33.48
C ARG A 179 15.67 14.75 -32.80
N GLU A 180 16.52 13.82 -33.21
CA GLU A 180 16.59 12.46 -32.64
C GLU A 180 17.10 12.44 -31.21
N LYS A 181 18.11 13.26 -30.88
CA LYS A 181 18.60 13.37 -29.50
C LYS A 181 17.54 13.96 -28.57
N THR A 182 16.79 14.96 -29.02
CA THR A 182 15.69 15.54 -28.24
C THR A 182 14.60 14.52 -27.92
N THR A 183 14.23 13.66 -28.87
CA THR A 183 13.23 12.60 -28.62
C THR A 183 13.77 11.54 -27.64
N LEU A 184 15.02 11.11 -27.78
CA LEU A 184 15.62 10.13 -26.87
C LEU A 184 15.72 10.64 -25.43
N LEU A 185 16.06 11.92 -25.25
CA LEU A 185 16.16 12.55 -23.93
C LEU A 185 14.79 12.74 -23.27
N ASN A 186 13.79 13.20 -24.01
CA ASN A 186 12.41 13.27 -23.52
C ASN A 186 11.84 11.87 -23.20
N LEU A 187 12.31 10.82 -23.89
CA LEU A 187 11.98 9.43 -23.56
C LEU A 187 12.62 8.99 -22.24
N GLY A 188 13.91 9.27 -22.05
CA GLY A 188 14.59 9.01 -20.78
C GLY A 188 13.89 9.70 -19.61
N ASP A 189 13.61 11.00 -19.74
CA ASP A 189 12.84 11.82 -18.80
C ASP A 189 11.52 11.14 -18.41
N SER A 190 10.73 10.78 -19.43
CA SER A 190 9.44 10.12 -19.25
C SER A 190 9.56 8.78 -18.53
N ILE A 191 10.60 7.99 -18.83
CA ILE A 191 10.84 6.69 -18.18
C ILE A 191 11.17 6.89 -16.70
N PHE A 192 12.07 7.81 -16.36
CA PHE A 192 12.46 8.05 -14.96
C PHE A 192 11.32 8.63 -14.15
N SER A 193 10.66 9.69 -14.64
CA SER A 193 9.50 10.30 -13.97
C SER A 193 8.37 9.28 -13.78
N PHE A 194 8.05 8.49 -14.81
CA PHE A 194 7.07 7.40 -14.72
C PHE A 194 7.48 6.37 -13.65
N THR A 195 8.72 5.89 -13.71
CA THR A 195 9.19 4.83 -12.82
C THR A 195 9.15 5.29 -11.36
N LEU A 196 9.58 6.52 -11.06
CA LEU A 196 9.64 7.06 -9.71
C LEU A 196 8.28 7.52 -9.16
N SER A 197 7.37 7.98 -10.02
CA SER A 197 6.06 8.46 -9.57
C SER A 197 5.02 7.35 -9.42
N CYS A 198 5.01 6.37 -10.32
CA CYS A 198 3.99 5.33 -10.32
C CYS A 198 4.52 3.93 -10.61
N GLY A 199 5.51 3.76 -11.52
CA GLY A 199 5.94 2.44 -11.96
C GLY A 199 6.47 1.57 -10.82
N HIS A 200 7.42 2.10 -10.04
CA HIS A 200 7.99 1.41 -8.87
C HIS A 200 6.94 1.25 -7.75
N PRO A 201 6.23 2.31 -7.29
CA PRO A 201 5.12 2.15 -6.33
C PRO A 201 4.08 1.10 -6.72
N MET A 202 3.68 1.07 -7.99
CA MET A 202 2.68 0.14 -8.51
C MET A 202 3.19 -1.29 -8.44
N VAL A 203 4.40 -1.58 -8.90
CA VAL A 203 4.98 -2.93 -8.81
C VAL A 203 5.18 -3.35 -7.36
N ALA A 204 5.66 -2.44 -6.51
CA ALA A 204 5.91 -2.69 -5.10
C ALA A 204 4.64 -3.05 -4.33
N LEU A 205 3.49 -2.45 -4.68
CA LEU A 205 2.19 -2.66 -4.02
C LEU A 205 1.35 -3.78 -4.67
N LEU A 206 1.33 -3.87 -6.01
CA LEU A 206 0.50 -4.85 -6.72
C LEU A 206 0.95 -6.29 -6.45
N ALA A 207 2.25 -6.54 -6.32
CA ALA A 207 2.75 -7.89 -6.03
C ALA A 207 2.24 -8.43 -4.67
N PRO A 208 2.41 -7.74 -3.53
CA PRO A 208 1.87 -8.20 -2.26
C PRO A 208 0.34 -8.15 -2.21
N LEU A 209 -0.30 -7.18 -2.88
CA LEU A 209 -1.77 -7.13 -2.94
C LEU A 209 -2.33 -8.31 -3.73
N ALA A 210 -1.72 -8.69 -4.86
CA ALA A 210 -2.13 -9.84 -5.65
C ALA A 210 -1.95 -11.15 -4.86
N MET A 211 -0.86 -11.29 -4.09
CA MET A 211 -0.68 -12.41 -3.17
C MET A 211 -1.81 -12.45 -2.13
N TYR A 212 -2.12 -11.31 -1.52
CA TYR A 212 -3.19 -11.20 -0.54
C TYR A 212 -4.57 -11.52 -1.14
N THR A 213 -4.90 -11.04 -2.34
CA THR A 213 -6.23 -11.21 -2.93
C THR A 213 -6.45 -12.56 -3.61
N PHE A 214 -5.42 -13.13 -4.25
CA PHE A 214 -5.58 -14.31 -5.11
C PHE A 214 -5.01 -15.60 -4.52
N VAL A 215 -4.08 -15.53 -3.56
CA VAL A 215 -3.44 -16.73 -3.00
C VAL A 215 -4.12 -17.14 -1.69
N ASP A 216 -4.14 -16.27 -0.68
CA ASP A 216 -4.76 -16.60 0.60
C ASP A 216 -5.07 -15.36 1.48
N PRO A 217 -6.22 -14.69 1.28
CA PRO A 217 -6.59 -13.51 2.07
C PRO A 217 -6.83 -13.82 3.55
N THR A 218 -7.27 -15.04 3.86
CA THR A 218 -7.64 -15.48 5.20
C THR A 218 -6.40 -15.76 6.07
N HIS A 219 -5.37 -16.37 5.50
CA HIS A 219 -4.20 -16.81 6.28
C HIS A 219 -3.14 -15.70 6.39
N LEU A 220 -2.97 -14.85 5.35
CA LEU A 220 -1.93 -13.81 5.36
C LEU A 220 -2.15 -12.69 6.40
N ASN A 221 -3.38 -12.51 6.91
CA ASN A 221 -3.69 -11.50 7.93
C ASN A 221 -3.05 -11.76 9.30
N HIS A 222 -2.64 -13.00 9.58
CA HIS A 222 -1.97 -13.37 10.82
C HIS A 222 -0.46 -13.50 10.66
N ASN A 223 0.07 -13.39 9.43
CA ASN A 223 1.50 -13.25 9.21
C ASN A 223 1.94 -11.82 9.57
N TYR A 224 2.31 -11.61 10.83
CA TYR A 224 2.64 -10.28 11.34
C TYR A 224 3.86 -9.61 10.68
N LEU A 225 4.79 -10.40 10.13
CA LEU A 225 5.89 -9.86 9.32
C LEU A 225 5.34 -9.26 8.02
N PHE A 226 4.53 -10.04 7.29
CA PHE A 226 3.89 -9.58 6.06
C PHE A 226 3.00 -8.36 6.32
N CYS A 227 2.16 -8.39 7.37
CA CYS A 227 1.32 -7.25 7.74
C CYS A 227 2.14 -6.01 8.08
N THR A 228 3.25 -6.15 8.81
CA THR A 228 4.15 -5.02 9.13
C THR A 228 4.69 -4.40 7.85
N GLN A 229 5.22 -5.21 6.94
CA GLN A 229 5.78 -4.77 5.67
C GLN A 229 4.70 -4.08 4.80
N LEU A 230 3.52 -4.69 4.68
CA LEU A 230 2.43 -4.17 3.87
C LEU A 230 1.86 -2.85 4.44
N VAL A 231 1.64 -2.76 5.75
CA VAL A 231 1.12 -1.53 6.39
C VAL A 231 2.14 -0.40 6.26
N LEU A 232 3.43 -0.65 6.50
CA LEU A 232 4.46 0.38 6.35
C LEU A 232 4.62 0.80 4.89
N LEU A 233 4.62 -0.14 3.95
CA LEU A 233 4.62 0.17 2.53
C LEU A 233 3.42 1.04 2.17
N ALA A 234 2.20 0.64 2.55
CA ALA A 234 0.99 1.40 2.28
C ALA A 234 1.05 2.81 2.89
N ARG A 235 1.59 2.98 4.10
CA ARG A 235 1.80 4.29 4.75
C ARG A 235 2.76 5.18 3.97
N THR A 236 3.84 4.64 3.39
CA THR A 236 4.78 5.44 2.57
C THR A 236 4.16 5.90 1.25
N GLN A 237 3.21 5.13 0.70
CA GLN A 237 2.53 5.48 -0.54
C GLN A 237 1.31 6.37 -0.32
N ALA A 238 0.60 6.20 0.79
CA ALA A 238 -0.50 7.07 1.22
C ALA A 238 0.00 8.46 1.58
N VAL A 239 -0.85 9.48 1.39
CA VAL A 239 -0.53 10.86 1.74
C VAL A 239 -0.49 11.00 3.26
N SER A 240 0.72 11.20 3.80
CA SER A 240 0.99 11.19 5.24
C SER A 240 0.97 12.59 5.88
N ASN A 241 1.17 13.66 5.12
CA ASN A 241 1.08 15.05 5.59
C ASN A 241 1.05 16.02 4.40
N ALA A 242 1.01 17.33 4.69
CA ALA A 242 0.97 18.40 3.71
C ALA A 242 2.15 18.44 2.74
N PHE A 243 3.34 18.20 3.27
CA PHE A 243 4.55 18.24 2.48
C PHE A 243 4.66 17.02 1.57
N ASP A 244 4.38 15.83 2.11
CA ASP A 244 4.29 14.58 1.34
C ASP A 244 3.25 14.67 0.21
N TYR A 245 2.10 15.29 0.50
CA TYR A 245 1.09 15.57 -0.51
C TYR A 245 1.64 16.42 -1.67
N ALA A 246 2.32 17.52 -1.36
CA ALA A 246 2.91 18.40 -2.36
C ALA A 246 3.98 17.67 -3.21
N CYS A 247 4.84 16.86 -2.58
CA CYS A 247 5.84 16.04 -3.28
C CYS A 247 5.19 15.07 -4.27
N LYS A 248 4.15 14.35 -3.83
CA LYS A 248 3.43 13.38 -4.70
C LYS A 248 2.73 14.08 -5.86
N LEU A 249 2.10 15.23 -5.62
CA LEU A 249 1.53 16.05 -6.69
C LEU A 249 2.59 16.50 -7.70
N ALA A 250 3.75 16.97 -7.23
CA ALA A 250 4.84 17.40 -8.09
C ALA A 250 5.35 16.25 -8.98
N MET A 251 5.52 15.05 -8.40
CA MET A 251 5.94 13.84 -9.14
C MET A 251 4.93 13.44 -10.22
N HIS A 252 3.63 13.48 -9.92
CA HIS A 252 2.57 13.15 -10.88
C HIS A 252 2.41 14.21 -11.97
N ALA A 253 2.49 15.49 -11.61
CA ALA A 253 2.53 16.59 -12.58
C ALA A 253 3.75 16.47 -13.51
N GLY A 254 4.92 16.11 -12.97
CA GLY A 254 6.15 15.95 -13.74
C GLY A 254 6.04 14.86 -14.77
N THR A 255 5.50 13.71 -14.36
CA THR A 255 5.22 12.59 -15.27
C THR A 255 4.26 12.98 -16.40
N LEU A 256 3.18 13.72 -16.08
CA LEU A 256 2.24 14.20 -17.09
C LEU A 256 2.91 15.16 -18.09
N ILE A 257 3.73 16.10 -17.60
CA ILE A 257 4.45 17.08 -18.42
C ILE A 257 5.47 16.36 -19.32
N ALA A 258 6.28 15.44 -18.78
CA ALA A 258 7.28 14.68 -19.53
C ALA A 258 6.64 13.88 -20.68
N LEU A 259 5.56 13.15 -20.41
CA LEU A 259 4.85 12.36 -21.43
C LEU A 259 4.17 13.25 -22.49
N CYS A 260 3.58 14.38 -22.09
CA CYS A 260 3.03 15.36 -23.03
C CYS A 260 4.11 15.93 -23.95
N ARG A 261 5.27 16.30 -23.41
CA ARG A 261 6.42 16.82 -24.19
C ARG A 261 6.94 15.78 -25.18
N LEU A 262 7.05 14.53 -24.76
CA LEU A 262 7.46 13.43 -25.62
C LEU A 262 6.45 13.20 -26.77
N THR A 263 5.15 13.26 -26.46
CA THR A 263 4.08 13.17 -27.47
C THR A 263 4.19 14.28 -28.50
N ILE A 264 4.42 15.52 -28.06
CA ILE A 264 4.59 16.68 -28.95
C ILE A 264 5.86 16.50 -29.81
N SER A 265 6.98 16.08 -29.22
CA SER A 265 8.24 15.81 -29.93
C SER A 265 8.06 14.78 -31.05
N LEU A 266 7.35 13.67 -30.78
CA LEU A 266 7.05 12.63 -31.76
C LEU A 266 6.10 13.13 -32.88
N GLN A 267 5.19 14.04 -32.57
CA GLN A 267 4.28 14.64 -33.55
C GLN A 267 4.99 15.67 -34.45
N SER A 268 5.92 16.47 -33.93
CA SER A 268 6.62 17.49 -34.72
C SER A 268 7.61 16.93 -35.76
N TYR A 269 7.96 15.64 -35.70
CA TYR A 269 8.91 15.00 -36.63
C TYR A 269 8.43 14.98 -38.10
N GLY A 270 7.12 15.00 -38.35
CA GLY A 270 6.55 14.86 -39.71
C GLY A 270 6.13 16.14 -40.43
N SER A 271 6.46 17.33 -39.92
CA SER A 271 6.16 18.59 -40.61
C SER A 271 7.41 19.03 -41.40
N PRO A 272 7.34 19.17 -42.74
CA PRO A 272 8.43 19.77 -43.51
C PRO A 272 8.60 21.20 -43.03
N SER A 273 9.79 21.56 -42.57
CA SER A 273 10.13 22.95 -42.25
C SER A 273 10.20 23.73 -43.57
N LEU A 274 9.09 24.38 -43.94
CA LEU A 274 9.22 25.63 -44.67
C LEU A 274 9.61 26.69 -43.64
N SER A 275 10.46 27.62 -44.08
CA SER A 275 10.85 28.86 -43.39
C SER A 275 12.12 28.77 -42.54
N THR A 276 13.24 28.98 -43.23
CA THR A 276 14.26 29.96 -42.81
C THR A 276 13.56 31.31 -42.58
N VAL A 277 13.23 31.63 -41.33
CA VAL A 277 12.95 33.00 -40.89
C VAL A 277 14.13 33.42 -40.03
N ASP A 278 14.77 34.52 -40.40
CA ASP A 278 15.84 35.12 -39.63
C ASP A 278 15.37 35.44 -38.20
N ILE A 279 16.06 34.87 -37.21
CA ILE A 279 15.78 35.04 -35.79
C ILE A 279 16.34 36.40 -35.35
N PRO A 280 15.55 37.25 -34.67
CA PRO A 280 16.06 38.48 -34.07
C PRO A 280 17.16 38.14 -33.06
N LEU A 281 18.29 38.85 -33.14
CA LEU A 281 19.44 38.70 -32.26
C LEU A 281 19.01 38.94 -30.79
N LEU A 282 18.74 37.87 -30.05
CA LEU A 282 18.43 37.95 -28.62
C LEU A 282 19.64 38.58 -27.89
N PRO A 283 19.46 39.55 -26.97
CA PRO A 283 20.57 40.20 -26.28
C PRO A 283 21.52 39.17 -25.65
N THR A 284 22.83 39.35 -25.89
CA THR A 284 23.91 38.47 -25.40
C THR A 284 23.85 38.23 -23.88
N MET A 285 23.37 39.21 -23.12
CA MET A 285 23.14 39.15 -21.67
C MET A 285 22.10 38.09 -21.26
N LEU A 286 20.95 38.01 -21.93
CA LEU A 286 19.92 36.97 -21.70
C LEU A 286 20.43 35.58 -22.07
N ARG A 287 21.27 35.50 -23.11
CA ARG A 287 21.90 34.24 -23.54
C ARG A 287 22.97 33.74 -22.55
N GLN A 288 23.63 34.65 -21.85
CA GLN A 288 24.66 34.34 -20.85
C GLN A 288 24.02 33.92 -19.51
N SER A 289 22.97 34.63 -19.06
CA SER A 289 22.16 34.24 -17.90
C SER A 289 21.57 32.83 -18.04
N LYS A 290 20.98 32.51 -19.20
CA LYS A 290 20.44 31.17 -19.50
C LYS A 290 21.51 30.07 -19.48
N ARG A 291 22.71 30.34 -20.00
CA ARG A 291 23.83 29.37 -19.93
C ARG A 291 24.29 29.14 -18.50
N TRP A 292 24.39 30.20 -17.71
CA TRP A 292 24.77 30.08 -16.30
C TRP A 292 23.77 29.24 -15.52
N LEU A 293 22.47 29.48 -15.70
CA LEU A 293 21.39 28.74 -15.04
C LEU A 293 21.39 27.24 -15.41
N LEU A 294 21.68 26.91 -16.68
CA LEU A 294 21.85 25.52 -17.11
C LEU A 294 23.07 24.85 -16.47
N HIS A 295 24.23 25.54 -16.43
CA HIS A 295 25.43 25.03 -15.78
C HIS A 295 25.23 24.85 -14.27
N LEU A 296 24.56 25.79 -13.62
CA LEU A 296 24.19 25.68 -12.21
C LEU A 296 23.30 24.46 -11.99
N ASN A 297 22.26 24.26 -12.80
CA ASN A 297 21.39 23.08 -12.71
C ASN A 297 22.17 21.77 -12.88
N LEU A 298 23.09 21.69 -13.84
CA LEU A 298 23.96 20.51 -14.01
C LEU A 298 24.79 20.24 -12.76
N TRP A 299 25.48 21.27 -12.25
CA TRP A 299 26.30 21.13 -11.05
C TRP A 299 25.49 20.70 -9.85
N LEU A 300 24.34 21.35 -9.59
CA LEU A 300 23.47 21.01 -8.47
C LEU A 300 23.00 19.55 -8.54
N ASN A 301 22.53 19.09 -9.70
CA ASN A 301 22.01 17.74 -9.84
C ASN A 301 23.11 16.67 -9.76
N VAL A 302 24.28 16.91 -10.36
CA VAL A 302 25.42 15.98 -10.28
C VAL A 302 25.95 15.90 -8.85
N VAL A 303 26.12 17.05 -8.17
CA VAL A 303 26.54 17.09 -6.76
C VAL A 303 25.52 16.37 -5.88
N TRP A 304 24.22 16.59 -6.12
CA TRP A 304 23.15 15.89 -5.40
C TRP A 304 23.19 14.38 -5.63
N GLY A 305 23.35 13.92 -6.87
CA GLY A 305 23.49 12.50 -7.20
C GLY A 305 24.70 11.84 -6.52
N CYS A 306 25.85 12.53 -6.49
CA CYS A 306 27.04 12.09 -5.76
C CYS A 306 26.79 12.02 -4.24
N LEU A 307 26.13 13.03 -3.68
CA LEU A 307 25.77 13.06 -2.26
C LEU A 307 24.84 11.90 -1.89
N LEU A 308 23.76 11.68 -2.66
CA LEU A 308 22.83 10.56 -2.46
C LEU A 308 23.55 9.20 -2.59
N THR A 309 24.50 9.08 -3.52
CA THR A 309 25.33 7.87 -3.66
C THR A 309 26.18 7.64 -2.42
N ALA A 310 26.84 8.68 -1.90
CA ALA A 310 27.64 8.59 -0.68
C ALA A 310 26.79 8.20 0.54
N ILE A 311 25.59 8.78 0.66
CA ILE A 311 24.63 8.45 1.73
C ILE A 311 24.16 7.00 1.62
N LEU A 312 23.82 6.53 0.42
CA LEU A 312 23.43 5.14 0.18
C LEU A 312 24.57 4.18 0.54
N VAL A 313 25.78 4.45 0.06
CA VAL A 313 26.96 3.62 0.37
C VAL A 313 27.23 3.59 1.87
N ARG A 314 27.13 4.73 2.56
CA ARG A 314 27.23 4.78 4.03
C ARG A 314 26.19 3.85 4.66
N SER A 315 24.90 4.04 4.37
CA SER A 315 23.80 3.24 4.94
C SER A 315 23.98 1.73 4.72
N LEU A 316 24.60 1.31 3.61
CA LEU A 316 24.89 -0.10 3.32
C LEU A 316 26.07 -0.67 4.13
N VAL A 317 27.02 0.16 4.55
CA VAL A 317 28.29 -0.26 5.18
C VAL A 317 28.31 -0.03 6.70
N SER A 318 27.70 1.04 7.21
CA SER A 318 27.83 1.46 8.62
C SER A 318 26.76 0.91 9.58
N GLY A 319 25.74 0.21 9.08
CA GLY A 319 24.61 -0.22 9.90
C GLY A 319 24.97 -1.26 10.97
N GLN A 320 24.55 -1.02 12.21
CA GLN A 320 24.67 -2.00 13.30
C GLN A 320 23.69 -3.17 13.11
N PRO A 321 24.10 -4.41 13.45
CA PRO A 321 23.20 -5.55 13.39
C PRO A 321 22.12 -5.45 14.48
N CYS A 322 20.88 -5.76 14.11
CA CYS A 322 19.77 -5.87 15.06
C CYS A 322 19.81 -7.20 15.82
N PRO A 323 19.27 -7.26 17.05
CA PRO A 323 19.13 -8.52 17.78
C PRO A 323 18.18 -9.48 17.06
N ALA A 324 18.33 -10.78 17.31
CA ALA A 324 17.51 -11.82 16.65
C ALA A 324 16.00 -11.70 16.94
N THR A 325 15.61 -11.02 18.02
CA THR A 325 14.20 -10.72 18.35
C THR A 325 13.62 -9.63 17.44
N CYS A 326 14.46 -8.84 16.76
CA CYS A 326 14.01 -7.90 15.75
C CYS A 326 13.85 -8.62 14.40
N VAL A 327 12.62 -8.98 14.06
CA VAL A 327 12.30 -9.76 12.85
C VAL A 327 12.26 -8.89 11.60
N ALA A 328 11.85 -7.63 11.75
CA ALA A 328 11.87 -6.66 10.66
C ALA A 328 12.51 -5.35 11.13
N ASN A 329 13.62 -4.97 10.51
CA ASN A 329 14.33 -3.73 10.78
C ASN A 329 14.26 -2.77 9.58
N VAL A 330 14.30 -1.47 9.87
CA VAL A 330 14.42 -0.39 8.89
C VAL A 330 15.85 0.17 8.92
N ARG A 331 16.23 0.91 7.89
CA ARG A 331 17.59 1.49 7.77
C ARG A 331 17.48 2.96 7.39
N PRO A 332 17.21 3.86 8.35
CA PRO A 332 17.17 5.28 8.04
C PRO A 332 18.51 5.74 7.46
N LEU A 333 18.49 6.64 6.49
CA LEU A 333 19.70 7.03 5.74
C LEU A 333 20.79 7.68 6.60
N PHE A 334 20.40 8.28 7.73
CA PHE A 334 21.28 9.05 8.60
C PHE A 334 21.41 8.47 10.02
N ASP A 335 20.85 7.27 10.25
CA ASP A 335 20.93 6.58 11.53
C ASP A 335 21.58 5.21 11.31
N ASP A 336 22.72 5.01 11.98
CA ASP A 336 23.50 3.77 11.90
C ASP A 336 23.07 2.74 12.98
N THR A 337 22.15 3.13 13.89
CA THR A 337 21.64 2.25 14.95
C THR A 337 20.59 1.27 14.43
N CYS A 338 20.36 0.19 15.17
CA CYS A 338 19.28 -0.72 14.86
C CYS A 338 17.92 -0.04 15.10
N GLN A 339 17.09 0.00 14.06
CA GLN A 339 15.73 0.51 14.13
C GLN A 339 14.75 -0.61 13.77
N CYS A 340 14.06 -1.14 14.77
CA CYS A 340 13.16 -2.28 14.60
C CYS A 340 11.72 -1.83 14.35
N ALA A 341 11.10 -2.37 13.30
CA ALA A 341 9.68 -2.16 13.00
C ALA A 341 8.79 -3.28 13.56
N TYR A 342 9.32 -4.50 13.70
CA TYR A 342 8.60 -5.65 14.25
C TYR A 342 9.49 -6.49 15.15
N VAL A 343 9.11 -6.56 16.42
CA VAL A 343 9.78 -7.35 17.45
C VAL A 343 8.94 -8.57 17.79
N ASN A 344 9.58 -9.74 17.78
CA ASN A 344 9.02 -11.00 18.26
C ASN A 344 9.92 -11.56 19.36
N ILE A 345 9.39 -11.60 20.58
CA ILE A 345 10.09 -12.13 21.75
C ILE A 345 9.43 -13.45 22.14
N ASN A 346 10.07 -14.57 21.83
CA ASN A 346 9.65 -15.88 22.32
C ASN A 346 10.54 -16.32 23.49
N CYS A 347 10.09 -16.04 24.71
CA CYS A 347 10.86 -16.28 25.93
C CYS A 347 11.25 -17.75 26.11
N LYS A 348 10.43 -18.69 25.65
CA LYS A 348 10.77 -20.12 25.70
C LYS A 348 11.97 -20.46 24.80
N LEU A 349 12.02 -19.91 23.58
CA LEU A 349 13.09 -20.19 22.63
C LEU A 349 14.40 -19.48 23.00
N VAL A 350 14.33 -18.29 23.59
CA VAL A 350 15.52 -17.56 24.05
C VAL A 350 15.91 -17.88 25.50
N ASN A 351 15.20 -18.83 26.15
CA ASN A 351 15.44 -19.30 27.51
C ASN A 351 15.47 -18.17 28.58
N VAL A 352 14.48 -17.28 28.52
CA VAL A 352 14.24 -16.22 29.52
C VAL A 352 12.79 -16.25 29.97
N THR A 353 12.44 -15.48 30.99
CA THR A 353 11.06 -15.33 31.46
C THR A 353 10.54 -13.91 31.26
N ASP A 354 11.37 -12.91 31.52
CA ASP A 354 11.05 -11.49 31.42
C ASP A 354 11.37 -10.94 30.01
N PRO A 355 10.38 -10.41 29.26
CA PRO A 355 10.60 -9.83 27.94
C PRO A 355 11.05 -8.36 27.99
N ILE A 356 10.96 -7.67 29.13
CA ILE A 356 11.18 -6.22 29.22
C ILE A 356 12.60 -5.79 28.80
N PRO A 357 13.69 -6.50 29.14
CA PRO A 357 15.03 -6.12 28.70
C PRO A 357 15.21 -6.06 27.17
N PHE A 358 14.40 -6.81 26.42
CA PHE A 358 14.43 -6.82 24.95
C PHE A 358 13.76 -5.59 24.32
N LEU A 359 13.06 -4.78 25.13
CA LEU A 359 12.42 -3.53 24.71
C LEU A 359 13.33 -2.31 24.90
N ASN A 360 14.61 -2.51 25.20
CA ASN A 360 15.56 -1.41 25.34
C ASN A 360 15.76 -0.68 24.00
N THR A 361 15.45 0.62 23.96
CA THR A 361 15.55 1.44 22.76
C THR A 361 16.99 1.63 22.26
N SER A 362 18.00 1.43 23.11
CA SER A 362 19.40 1.43 22.62
C SER A 362 19.72 0.20 21.77
N ALA A 363 18.94 -0.87 21.88
CA ALA A 363 19.15 -2.12 21.14
C ALA A 363 18.23 -2.26 19.92
N ILE A 364 16.97 -1.77 20.01
CA ILE A 364 15.96 -1.94 18.96
C ILE A 364 15.43 -0.62 18.39
N GLY A 365 15.91 0.52 18.86
CA GLY A 365 15.47 1.83 18.39
C GLY A 365 14.05 2.18 18.85
N THR A 366 13.38 3.07 18.11
CA THR A 366 12.04 3.59 18.46
C THR A 366 10.98 3.40 17.37
N HIS A 367 11.33 2.79 16.24
CA HIS A 367 10.45 2.61 15.06
C HIS A 367 9.43 1.47 15.18
N LEU A 368 9.25 0.92 16.38
CA LEU A 368 8.42 -0.26 16.60
C LEU A 368 6.96 -0.02 16.18
N LEU A 369 6.47 -0.82 15.24
CA LEU A 369 5.08 -0.83 14.81
C LEU A 369 4.33 -1.99 15.48
N TYR A 370 4.86 -3.21 15.40
CA TYR A 370 4.25 -4.41 15.98
C TYR A 370 5.15 -4.99 17.07
N LEU A 371 4.56 -5.25 18.23
CA LEU A 371 5.20 -5.96 19.34
C LEU A 371 4.49 -7.29 19.55
N GLU A 372 5.21 -8.38 19.38
CA GLU A 372 4.75 -9.73 19.68
C GLU A 372 5.57 -10.36 20.80
N ILE A 373 4.87 -10.86 21.82
CA ILE A 373 5.46 -11.51 22.98
C ILE A 373 4.81 -12.88 23.16
N ARG A 374 5.63 -13.92 23.16
CA ARG A 374 5.22 -15.32 23.21
C ARG A 374 5.83 -16.01 24.41
N ARG A 375 5.03 -16.74 25.18
CA ARG A 375 5.49 -17.65 26.24
C ARG A 375 6.38 -16.99 27.30
N CYS A 376 6.07 -15.74 27.63
CA CYS A 376 6.79 -14.95 28.62
C CYS A 376 5.99 -14.82 29.94
N GLY A 377 6.70 -14.62 31.05
CA GLY A 377 6.12 -14.34 32.35
C GLY A 377 5.64 -12.90 32.43
N LEU A 378 4.38 -12.64 32.05
CA LEU A 378 3.75 -11.32 32.06
C LEU A 378 2.53 -11.26 32.98
N GLN A 379 2.68 -11.60 34.26
CA GLN A 379 1.56 -11.70 35.20
C GLN A 379 0.73 -10.40 35.31
N HIS A 380 1.40 -9.25 35.30
CA HIS A 380 0.78 -7.91 35.40
C HIS A 380 0.80 -7.13 34.08
N GLY A 381 0.94 -7.85 32.95
CA GLY A 381 1.02 -7.23 31.64
C GLY A 381 2.32 -6.43 31.42
N LEU A 382 2.30 -5.55 30.41
CA LEU A 382 3.45 -4.72 30.05
C LEU A 382 3.43 -3.39 30.80
N PRO A 383 4.53 -2.99 31.45
CA PRO A 383 4.59 -1.73 32.17
C PRO A 383 4.55 -0.54 31.19
N PRO A 384 3.83 0.55 31.49
CA PRO A 384 3.73 1.72 30.61
C PRO A 384 5.09 2.33 30.27
N ALA A 385 6.03 2.31 31.21
CA ALA A 385 7.37 2.84 31.01
C ALA A 385 8.14 2.10 29.90
N ALA A 386 7.92 0.80 29.73
CA ALA A 386 8.55 0.03 28.65
C ALA A 386 7.94 0.34 27.28
N LEU A 387 6.67 0.77 27.22
CA LEU A 387 5.97 1.06 25.97
C LEU A 387 6.05 2.54 25.56
N ALA A 388 6.23 3.45 26.53
CA ALA A 388 6.27 4.90 26.32
C ALA A 388 7.22 5.39 25.22
N PRO A 389 8.42 4.80 25.01
CA PRO A 389 9.32 5.26 23.96
C PRO A 389 8.81 5.03 22.53
N PHE A 390 7.90 4.07 22.32
CA PHE A 390 7.46 3.64 21.00
C PHE A 390 6.23 4.43 20.53
N ARG A 391 6.47 5.63 20.00
CA ARG A 391 5.41 6.56 19.54
C ARG A 391 4.61 6.07 18.33
N ASN A 392 5.09 5.05 17.64
CA ASN A 392 4.46 4.47 16.46
C ASN A 392 3.92 3.05 16.69
N LEU A 393 3.95 2.56 17.93
CA LEU A 393 3.46 1.23 18.28
C LEU A 393 1.97 1.13 17.96
N GLY A 394 1.63 0.31 16.98
CA GLY A 394 0.29 0.14 16.45
C GLY A 394 -0.41 -1.13 16.93
N LYS A 395 0.33 -2.21 17.18
CA LYS A 395 -0.27 -3.48 17.63
C LYS A 395 0.58 -4.13 18.72
N ILE A 396 -0.09 -4.57 19.79
CA ILE A 396 0.50 -5.37 20.88
C ILE A 396 -0.13 -6.75 20.85
N ILE A 397 0.70 -7.78 20.80
CA ILE A 397 0.29 -9.17 20.67
C ILE A 397 0.97 -9.95 21.80
N VAL A 398 0.17 -10.51 22.70
CA VAL A 398 0.66 -11.32 23.84
C VAL A 398 0.04 -12.71 23.76
N LEU A 399 0.88 -13.72 23.59
CA LEU A 399 0.48 -15.09 23.31
C LEU A 399 1.05 -16.04 24.36
N PHE A 400 0.20 -16.92 24.89
CA PHE A 400 0.58 -17.99 25.81
C PHE A 400 1.31 -17.44 27.04
N SER A 401 0.70 -16.50 27.75
CA SER A 401 1.29 -15.86 28.93
C SER A 401 0.50 -16.20 30.19
N HIS A 402 1.11 -16.04 31.35
CA HIS A 402 0.41 -16.15 32.65
C HIS A 402 -0.21 -14.81 33.08
N MET A 403 -0.67 -13.99 32.14
CA MET A 403 -1.25 -12.68 32.46
C MET A 403 -2.55 -12.81 33.22
N GLU A 404 -2.62 -12.17 34.39
CA GLU A 404 -3.77 -12.13 35.29
C GLU A 404 -4.35 -10.73 35.38
N THR A 405 -3.49 -9.70 35.33
CA THR A 405 -3.88 -8.29 35.32
C THR A 405 -3.07 -7.51 34.30
N TRP A 406 -3.56 -6.33 33.91
CA TRP A 406 -2.78 -5.35 33.16
C TRP A 406 -3.33 -3.96 33.44
N ASP A 407 -2.52 -3.11 34.06
CA ASP A 407 -2.99 -1.83 34.60
C ASP A 407 -3.04 -0.71 33.54
N GLY A 408 -2.13 -0.74 32.57
CA GLY A 408 -2.03 0.32 31.56
C GLY A 408 -1.41 1.62 32.11
N PRO A 409 -1.50 2.76 31.40
CA PRO A 409 -2.25 2.96 30.17
C PRO A 409 -1.55 2.42 28.91
N LEU A 410 -2.32 2.24 27.84
CA LEU A 410 -1.80 1.94 26.52
C LEU A 410 -1.24 3.21 25.84
N PRO A 411 -0.17 3.12 25.04
CA PRO A 411 0.29 4.25 24.23
C PRO A 411 -0.80 4.75 23.27
N PRO A 412 -0.88 6.07 23.00
CA PRO A 412 -1.95 6.67 22.19
C PRO A 412 -1.95 6.23 20.72
N SER A 413 -0.84 5.66 20.24
CA SER A 413 -0.70 5.14 18.88
C SER A 413 -1.25 3.71 18.72
N VAL A 414 -1.53 3.00 19.83
CA VAL A 414 -1.97 1.60 19.79
C VAL A 414 -3.36 1.52 19.19
N MET A 415 -3.47 0.73 18.13
CA MET A 415 -4.67 0.53 17.34
C MET A 415 -5.31 -0.82 17.61
N GLY A 416 -4.53 -1.81 18.05
CA GLY A 416 -5.08 -3.09 18.43
C GLY A 416 -4.26 -3.85 19.45
N VAL A 417 -4.97 -4.63 20.24
CA VAL A 417 -4.41 -5.53 21.24
C VAL A 417 -4.94 -6.93 20.98
N MET A 418 -4.04 -7.90 21.02
CA MET A 418 -4.37 -9.31 20.96
C MET A 418 -3.77 -10.02 22.17
N ILE A 419 -4.61 -10.68 22.95
CA ILE A 419 -4.21 -11.50 24.09
C ILE A 419 -4.77 -12.90 23.87
N ARG A 420 -3.90 -13.90 23.68
CA ARG A 420 -4.30 -15.30 23.48
C ARG A 420 -3.70 -16.19 24.55
N HIS A 421 -4.49 -17.13 25.06
CA HIS A 421 -4.13 -18.11 26.08
C HIS A 421 -3.47 -17.45 27.30
N SER A 422 -4.31 -16.76 28.09
CA SER A 422 -3.91 -16.05 29.31
C SER A 422 -4.68 -16.54 30.53
N HIS A 423 -4.29 -16.11 31.72
CA HIS A 423 -4.99 -16.41 32.99
C HIS A 423 -6.02 -15.33 33.36
N LEU A 424 -6.38 -14.45 32.42
CA LEU A 424 -7.37 -13.41 32.64
C LEU A 424 -8.72 -14.02 33.04
N ARG A 425 -9.28 -13.54 34.15
CA ARG A 425 -10.64 -13.87 34.63
C ARG A 425 -11.64 -12.73 34.43
N ALA A 426 -11.14 -11.57 34.07
CA ALA A 426 -11.90 -10.38 33.74
C ALA A 426 -11.14 -9.56 32.69
N ILE A 427 -11.81 -8.61 32.05
CA ILE A 427 -11.16 -7.63 31.18
C ILE A 427 -10.16 -6.82 32.03
N PRO A 428 -8.88 -6.67 31.66
CA PRO A 428 -7.91 -5.93 32.45
C PRO A 428 -8.13 -4.41 32.39
N SER A 429 -7.66 -3.68 33.40
CA SER A 429 -7.88 -2.22 33.53
C SER A 429 -7.38 -1.42 32.32
N ALA A 430 -6.24 -1.83 31.73
CA ALA A 430 -5.69 -1.27 30.49
C ALA A 430 -6.66 -1.28 29.30
N LEU A 431 -7.69 -2.15 29.35
CA LEU A 431 -8.72 -2.30 28.32
C LEU A 431 -10.10 -1.80 28.77
N GLN A 432 -10.20 -1.22 29.96
CA GLN A 432 -11.46 -0.68 30.51
C GLN A 432 -11.53 0.84 30.47
N VAL A 433 -10.40 1.51 30.74
CA VAL A 433 -10.33 2.97 30.92
C VAL A 433 -9.29 3.58 29.99
N ASP A 434 -9.52 4.85 29.60
CA ASP A 434 -8.57 5.67 28.82
C ASP A 434 -8.03 5.00 27.56
N LEU A 435 -8.90 4.28 26.84
CA LEU A 435 -8.53 3.64 25.59
C LEU A 435 -8.03 4.67 24.56
N PRO A 436 -6.96 4.33 23.79
CA PRO A 436 -6.48 5.21 22.74
C PRO A 436 -7.57 5.57 21.74
N PRO A 437 -7.63 6.82 21.23
CA PRO A 437 -8.66 7.24 20.28
C PRO A 437 -8.60 6.48 18.94
N GLN A 438 -7.47 5.83 18.65
CA GLN A 438 -7.26 5.01 17.45
C GLN A 438 -7.44 3.51 17.72
N PHE A 439 -7.89 3.11 18.90
CA PHE A 439 -8.08 1.71 19.29
C PHE A 439 -9.30 1.10 18.57
N ILE A 440 -9.05 0.22 17.61
CA ILE A 440 -10.03 -0.30 16.65
C ILE A 440 -10.21 -1.82 16.69
N THR A 441 -9.23 -2.56 17.19
CA THR A 441 -9.24 -4.04 17.15
C THR A 441 -8.88 -4.62 18.50
N LEU A 442 -9.75 -5.46 19.04
CA LEU A 442 -9.51 -6.21 20.27
C LEU A 442 -9.69 -7.70 20.01
N THR A 443 -8.66 -8.48 20.32
CA THR A 443 -8.73 -9.95 20.35
C THR A 443 -8.44 -10.44 21.75
N LEU A 444 -9.37 -11.20 22.32
CA LEU A 444 -9.18 -11.99 23.52
C LEU A 444 -9.47 -13.44 23.19
N GLU A 445 -8.54 -14.33 23.52
CA GLU A 445 -8.70 -15.75 23.26
C GLU A 445 -8.18 -16.63 24.39
N GLY A 446 -8.87 -17.75 24.63
CA GLY A 446 -8.40 -18.80 25.53
C GLY A 446 -8.20 -18.29 26.96
N CYS A 447 -9.15 -17.49 27.46
CA CYS A 447 -9.20 -16.99 28.83
C CYS A 447 -10.54 -17.35 29.48
N MET A 448 -10.72 -17.06 30.78
CA MET A 448 -11.90 -17.51 31.53
C MET A 448 -12.76 -16.31 31.95
N ILE A 449 -13.35 -15.62 30.96
CA ILE A 449 -14.16 -14.42 31.14
C ILE A 449 -15.62 -14.73 30.78
N PRO A 450 -16.44 -15.16 31.77
CA PRO A 450 -17.79 -15.67 31.49
C PRO A 450 -18.79 -14.58 31.07
N PHE A 451 -18.50 -13.33 31.40
CA PHE A 451 -19.38 -12.17 31.15
C PHE A 451 -18.58 -10.88 30.98
N ILE A 452 -19.08 -9.97 30.15
CA ILE A 452 -18.50 -8.64 29.91
C ILE A 452 -19.54 -7.58 30.35
N PRO A 453 -19.24 -6.78 31.39
CA PRO A 453 -20.11 -5.69 31.84
C PRO A 453 -20.41 -4.65 30.75
N ASP A 454 -21.65 -4.15 30.74
CA ASP A 454 -22.10 -3.16 29.77
C ASP A 454 -21.34 -1.82 29.86
N SER A 455 -20.84 -1.46 31.05
CA SER A 455 -19.97 -0.30 31.23
C SER A 455 -18.68 -0.39 30.42
N ILE A 456 -18.13 -1.61 30.27
CA ILE A 456 -16.93 -1.86 29.47
C ILE A 456 -17.28 -1.77 27.98
N VAL A 457 -18.42 -2.32 27.57
CA VAL A 457 -18.91 -2.21 26.18
C VAL A 457 -19.09 -0.74 25.78
N GLN A 458 -19.56 0.12 26.70
CA GLN A 458 -19.65 1.56 26.47
C GLN A 458 -18.28 2.22 26.32
N ALA A 459 -17.30 1.83 27.15
CA ALA A 459 -15.92 2.32 27.05
C ALA A 459 -15.27 1.94 25.71
N TRP A 460 -15.66 0.81 25.12
CA TRP A 460 -15.17 0.30 23.84
C TRP A 460 -15.69 1.04 22.59
N SER A 461 -16.23 2.25 22.74
CA SER A 461 -16.89 3.02 21.67
C SER A 461 -16.14 3.17 20.34
N THR A 462 -14.80 3.04 20.33
CA THR A 462 -13.96 3.15 19.13
C THR A 462 -13.69 1.82 18.42
N ILE A 463 -14.01 0.68 19.05
CA ILE A 463 -13.73 -0.66 18.53
C ILE A 463 -14.64 -0.96 17.33
N GLU A 464 -14.02 -1.42 16.25
CA GLU A 464 -14.70 -1.79 15.00
C GLU A 464 -14.52 -3.29 14.69
N ARG A 465 -13.51 -3.95 15.25
CA ARG A 465 -13.26 -5.39 15.14
C ARG A 465 -13.15 -6.00 16.53
N LEU A 466 -14.07 -6.89 16.87
CA LEU A 466 -14.13 -7.50 18.19
C LEU A 466 -14.09 -9.03 18.06
N TYR A 467 -13.04 -9.61 18.64
CA TYR A 467 -12.77 -11.04 18.60
C TYR A 467 -12.69 -11.57 20.03
N LEU A 468 -13.68 -12.35 20.44
CA LEU A 468 -13.85 -12.92 21.77
C LEU A 468 -13.93 -14.44 21.63
N LEU A 469 -12.78 -15.10 21.56
CA LEU A 469 -12.66 -16.47 21.05
C LEU A 469 -12.41 -17.42 22.22
N ASN A 470 -13.28 -18.40 22.47
CA ASN A 470 -13.06 -19.35 23.58
C ASN A 470 -12.71 -18.67 24.91
N ILE A 471 -13.52 -17.67 25.29
CA ILE A 471 -13.35 -16.94 26.56
C ILE A 471 -14.30 -17.44 27.64
N SER A 472 -15.02 -18.55 27.39
CA SER A 472 -16.12 -19.06 28.23
C SER A 472 -17.34 -18.15 28.34
N LEU A 473 -17.57 -17.26 27.36
CA LEU A 473 -18.69 -16.32 27.37
C LEU A 473 -20.02 -17.08 27.34
N GLN A 474 -20.93 -16.76 28.27
CA GLN A 474 -22.25 -17.40 28.34
C GLN A 474 -23.36 -16.58 27.67
N VAL A 475 -23.24 -15.25 27.73
CA VAL A 475 -24.21 -14.32 27.17
C VAL A 475 -23.48 -13.20 26.45
N LEU A 476 -23.90 -12.89 25.23
CA LEU A 476 -23.42 -11.75 24.48
C LEU A 476 -24.22 -10.49 24.87
N SER A 477 -23.53 -9.40 25.22
CA SER A 477 -24.21 -8.18 25.68
C SER A 477 -25.22 -7.66 24.64
N PRO A 478 -26.45 -7.29 25.07
CA PRO A 478 -27.47 -6.77 24.17
C PRO A 478 -27.15 -5.36 23.64
N PHE A 479 -26.20 -4.65 24.26
CA PHE A 479 -25.79 -3.30 23.87
C PHE A 479 -24.76 -3.29 22.75
N LEU A 480 -24.08 -4.40 22.48
CA LEU A 480 -23.02 -4.47 21.46
C LEU A 480 -23.46 -3.97 20.07
N PRO A 481 -24.61 -4.39 19.50
CA PRO A 481 -25.03 -3.96 18.16
C PRO A 481 -25.30 -2.45 18.02
N THR A 482 -25.68 -1.79 19.11
CA THR A 482 -26.11 -0.38 19.12
C THR A 482 -25.03 0.56 19.65
N ALA A 483 -24.25 0.11 20.64
CA ALA A 483 -23.17 0.88 21.24
C ALA A 483 -21.98 1.02 20.27
N LEU A 484 -21.59 -0.09 19.64
CA LEU A 484 -20.39 -0.19 18.80
C LEU A 484 -20.70 -0.05 17.30
N GLY A 485 -19.77 0.54 16.55
CA GLY A 485 -19.80 0.56 15.09
C GLY A 485 -19.06 -0.63 14.50
N LEU A 486 -19.46 -1.85 14.87
CA LEU A 486 -18.77 -3.09 14.48
C LEU A 486 -18.80 -3.32 12.97
N VAL A 487 -17.66 -3.68 12.43
CA VAL A 487 -17.41 -4.10 11.05
C VAL A 487 -17.19 -5.62 10.99
N SER A 488 -16.58 -6.21 12.02
CA SER A 488 -16.31 -7.65 12.11
C SER A 488 -16.49 -8.09 13.57
N LEU A 489 -17.17 -9.23 13.75
CA LEU A 489 -17.43 -9.85 15.05
C LEU A 489 -17.06 -11.33 14.98
N ASP A 490 -16.25 -11.80 15.92
CA ASP A 490 -16.03 -13.23 16.12
C ASP A 490 -16.21 -13.57 17.60
N VAL A 491 -17.17 -14.47 17.87
CA VAL A 491 -17.48 -14.97 19.20
C VAL A 491 -17.41 -16.50 19.25
N ARG A 492 -16.54 -17.09 18.42
CA ARG A 492 -16.42 -18.55 18.28
C ARG A 492 -16.02 -19.26 19.57
N SER A 493 -16.40 -20.54 19.64
CA SER A 493 -16.02 -21.51 20.66
C SER A 493 -16.30 -21.03 22.09
N ASN A 494 -17.37 -20.25 22.29
CA ASN A 494 -17.85 -19.87 23.61
C ASN A 494 -18.95 -20.83 24.08
N ASN A 495 -19.65 -20.46 25.16
CA ASN A 495 -20.76 -21.23 25.70
C ASN A 495 -22.10 -20.54 25.43
N LEU A 496 -22.25 -19.93 24.25
CA LEU A 496 -23.48 -19.26 23.86
C LEU A 496 -24.53 -20.29 23.44
N THR A 497 -25.69 -20.23 24.07
CA THR A 497 -26.87 -21.04 23.72
C THR A 497 -28.03 -20.19 23.20
N THR A 498 -27.98 -18.88 23.46
CA THR A 498 -29.00 -17.91 23.05
C THR A 498 -28.36 -16.59 22.65
N LEU A 499 -29.05 -15.82 21.80
CA LEU A 499 -28.72 -14.43 21.49
C LEU A 499 -29.86 -13.52 21.94
N ALA A 500 -29.52 -12.32 22.43
CA ALA A 500 -30.54 -11.36 22.84
C ALA A 500 -31.41 -10.93 21.63
N PRO A 501 -32.69 -10.56 21.83
CA PRO A 501 -33.57 -10.14 20.72
C PRO A 501 -33.01 -8.99 19.88
N THR A 502 -32.18 -8.12 20.46
CA THR A 502 -31.50 -7.03 19.73
C THR A 502 -30.54 -7.52 18.64
N TRP A 503 -30.05 -8.76 18.77
CA TRP A 503 -29.26 -9.43 17.73
C TRP A 503 -30.14 -10.13 16.70
N LEU A 504 -31.39 -10.46 17.02
CA LEU A 504 -32.34 -11.20 16.17
C LEU A 504 -33.27 -10.28 15.36
N VAL A 505 -33.39 -9.03 15.77
CA VAL A 505 -34.07 -7.95 15.04
C VAL A 505 -33.01 -7.10 14.35
N ALA A 506 -33.32 -6.59 13.15
CA ALA A 506 -32.44 -5.68 12.42
C ALA A 506 -32.16 -4.40 13.24
N ALA A 507 -31.15 -4.46 14.10
CA ALA A 507 -30.72 -3.32 14.86
C ALA A 507 -30.05 -2.32 13.90
N PRO A 508 -30.37 -1.02 13.99
CA PRO A 508 -29.63 -0.01 13.25
C PRO A 508 -28.22 0.09 13.83
N SER A 509 -27.29 -0.66 13.25
CA SER A 509 -25.87 -0.52 13.59
C SER A 509 -25.33 0.79 13.00
N LYS A 510 -24.39 1.43 13.70
CA LYS A 510 -23.76 2.68 13.23
C LYS A 510 -22.97 2.49 11.93
N LYS A 511 -22.57 1.27 11.61
CA LYS A 511 -21.84 0.85 10.41
C LYS A 511 -22.32 -0.54 9.98
N PRO A 512 -22.31 -0.86 8.67
CA PRO A 512 -22.65 -2.20 8.22
C PRO A 512 -21.61 -3.20 8.73
N LEU A 513 -22.09 -4.25 9.39
CA LEU A 513 -21.29 -5.44 9.71
C LEU A 513 -20.97 -6.15 8.38
N LEU A 514 -19.72 -6.59 8.20
CA LEU A 514 -19.27 -7.29 6.99
C LEU A 514 -19.25 -8.81 7.21
N ASP A 515 -18.82 -9.22 8.39
CA ASP A 515 -18.67 -10.63 8.78
C ASP A 515 -19.02 -10.86 10.25
N ALA A 516 -19.53 -12.06 10.54
CA ALA A 516 -19.89 -12.52 11.88
C ALA A 516 -19.60 -14.02 12.06
N THR A 517 -18.79 -14.39 13.04
CA THR A 517 -18.46 -15.79 13.34
C THR A 517 -19.07 -16.21 14.67
N PHE A 518 -19.92 -17.23 14.64
CA PHE A 518 -20.54 -17.86 15.81
C PHE A 518 -20.14 -19.33 15.97
N ALA A 519 -19.17 -19.79 15.19
CA ALA A 519 -18.75 -21.18 15.12
C ALA A 519 -18.45 -21.80 16.51
N GLY A 520 -18.77 -23.07 16.71
CA GLY A 520 -18.50 -23.81 17.95
C GLY A 520 -19.38 -23.45 19.15
N ASN A 521 -20.41 -22.61 18.98
CA ASN A 521 -21.42 -22.35 20.00
C ASN A 521 -22.65 -23.26 19.79
N ALA A 522 -23.33 -23.64 20.88
CA ALA A 522 -24.51 -24.52 20.84
C ALA A 522 -25.81 -23.76 20.46
N LEU A 523 -25.75 -22.89 19.46
CA LEU A 523 -26.88 -22.08 19.01
C LEU A 523 -27.84 -22.90 18.11
N PRO A 524 -29.14 -23.00 18.44
CA PRO A 524 -30.14 -23.64 17.59
C PRO A 524 -30.63 -22.72 16.45
N ASP A 525 -31.36 -23.28 15.48
CA ASP A 525 -31.86 -22.59 14.29
C ASP A 525 -32.62 -21.28 14.60
N GLU A 526 -33.44 -21.23 15.66
CA GLU A 526 -34.20 -20.03 16.07
C GLU A 526 -33.35 -18.91 16.68
N MET A 527 -32.13 -19.21 17.13
CA MET A 527 -31.23 -18.23 17.76
C MET A 527 -30.21 -17.64 16.79
N ILE A 528 -30.25 -18.04 15.51
CA ILE A 528 -29.35 -17.50 14.49
C ILE A 528 -29.91 -16.18 13.92
N PRO A 529 -29.09 -15.13 13.79
CA PRO A 529 -29.53 -13.83 13.29
C PRO A 529 -29.59 -13.81 11.76
N TRP A 530 -30.48 -14.62 11.19
CA TRP A 530 -30.59 -14.87 9.74
C TRP A 530 -30.85 -13.62 8.87
N HIS A 531 -31.34 -12.54 9.47
CA HIS A 531 -31.62 -11.28 8.77
C HIS A 531 -30.35 -10.46 8.49
N LEU A 532 -29.22 -10.79 9.13
CA LEU A 532 -27.95 -10.14 8.86
C LEU A 532 -27.46 -10.52 7.46
N ALA A 533 -27.42 -9.55 6.55
CA ALA A 533 -26.90 -9.73 5.19
C ALA A 533 -25.36 -9.69 5.17
N VAL A 534 -24.72 -10.58 5.94
CA VAL A 534 -23.27 -10.65 6.16
C VAL A 534 -22.73 -12.05 5.84
N THR A 535 -21.41 -12.16 5.67
CA THR A 535 -20.76 -13.48 5.67
C THR A 535 -20.77 -14.02 7.10
N MET A 536 -21.39 -15.18 7.30
CA MET A 536 -21.55 -15.78 8.62
C MET A 536 -20.97 -17.18 8.68
N ASP A 537 -20.14 -17.44 9.68
CA ASP A 537 -19.63 -18.78 9.96
C ASP A 537 -20.36 -19.37 11.18
N LEU A 538 -21.07 -20.46 10.92
CA LEU A 538 -21.89 -21.22 11.84
C LEU A 538 -21.36 -22.65 12.02
N SER A 539 -20.07 -22.89 11.71
CA SER A 539 -19.46 -24.21 11.81
C SER A 539 -19.58 -24.78 13.23
N ALA A 540 -19.84 -26.08 13.36
CA ALA A 540 -20.01 -26.78 14.63
C ALA A 540 -21.07 -26.14 15.57
N THR A 541 -22.10 -25.51 15.02
CA THR A 541 -23.31 -25.10 15.75
C THR A 541 -24.40 -26.17 15.66
N SER A 542 -25.55 -25.94 16.33
CA SER A 542 -26.69 -26.86 16.35
C SER A 542 -27.66 -26.67 15.17
N VAL A 543 -27.24 -25.97 14.11
CA VAL A 543 -28.08 -25.68 12.93
C VAL A 543 -28.40 -26.95 12.14
N SER A 544 -29.68 -27.20 11.92
CA SER A 544 -30.18 -28.37 11.19
C SER A 544 -30.90 -28.01 9.90
N SER A 545 -31.52 -26.82 9.83
CA SER A 545 -32.43 -26.42 8.76
C SER A 545 -32.15 -24.97 8.31
N PRO A 546 -31.00 -24.72 7.65
CA PRO A 546 -30.62 -23.38 7.20
C PRO A 546 -31.56 -22.81 6.13
N LEU A 547 -31.67 -21.48 6.08
CA LEU A 547 -32.48 -20.77 5.08
C LEU A 547 -31.95 -20.98 3.63
N PRO A 548 -32.78 -21.45 2.68
CA PRO A 548 -32.37 -21.75 1.30
C PRO A 548 -31.77 -20.56 0.53
N THR A 549 -32.22 -19.34 0.84
CA THR A 549 -31.76 -18.09 0.21
C THR A 549 -30.36 -17.66 0.66
N ALA A 550 -29.93 -18.09 1.85
CA ALA A 550 -28.61 -17.78 2.37
C ALA A 550 -27.54 -18.77 1.86
N LEU A 551 -27.94 -20.03 1.62
CA LEU A 551 -27.08 -21.06 1.00
C LEU A 551 -26.68 -20.70 -0.44
N THR A 552 -27.60 -20.12 -1.23
CA THR A 552 -27.38 -19.82 -2.65
C THR A 552 -26.39 -18.67 -2.91
N LYS A 553 -26.11 -17.83 -1.91
CA LYS A 553 -25.14 -16.72 -2.01
C LYS A 553 -23.74 -17.04 -1.51
N GLN A 554 -23.49 -18.27 -1.01
CA GLN A 554 -22.22 -18.68 -0.37
C GLN A 554 -21.75 -17.76 0.76
N THR A 555 -22.69 -17.09 1.43
CA THR A 555 -22.39 -16.23 2.58
C THR A 555 -22.41 -16.99 3.90
N LEU A 556 -22.59 -18.33 3.86
CA LEU A 556 -22.69 -19.18 5.05
C LEU A 556 -21.66 -20.30 5.02
N VAL A 557 -20.99 -20.51 6.14
CA VAL A 557 -20.16 -21.70 6.41
C VAL A 557 -20.86 -22.53 7.48
N LEU A 558 -21.07 -23.83 7.22
CA LEU A 558 -21.89 -24.74 8.04
C LEU A 558 -21.14 -26.02 8.42
N ASP A 559 -19.81 -26.00 8.32
CA ASP A 559 -18.98 -27.20 8.49
C ASP A 559 -19.24 -27.84 9.87
N GLY A 560 -19.38 -29.17 9.91
CA GLY A 560 -19.61 -29.91 11.16
C GLY A 560 -20.94 -29.66 11.89
N THR A 561 -21.90 -28.94 11.29
CA THR A 561 -23.27 -28.82 11.81
C THR A 561 -24.10 -30.09 11.55
N PRO A 562 -25.21 -30.34 12.28
CA PRO A 562 -26.15 -31.42 11.95
C PRO A 562 -26.57 -31.44 10.48
N PHE A 563 -26.83 -30.26 9.88
CA PHE A 563 -27.13 -30.13 8.45
C PHE A 563 -26.05 -30.76 7.56
N CYS A 564 -24.78 -30.46 7.82
CA CYS A 564 -23.65 -30.96 7.03
C CYS A 564 -23.23 -32.40 7.36
N LEU A 565 -23.62 -32.92 8.53
CA LEU A 565 -23.42 -34.32 8.88
C LEU A 565 -24.45 -35.22 8.18
N GLU A 566 -25.67 -34.75 7.99
CA GLU A 566 -26.74 -35.48 7.30
C GLU A 566 -26.64 -35.36 5.77
N ARG A 567 -26.20 -34.21 5.25
CA ARG A 567 -26.04 -33.97 3.80
C ARG A 567 -24.57 -33.85 3.42
N ARG A 568 -24.07 -34.82 2.66
CA ARG A 568 -22.74 -34.74 2.02
C ARG A 568 -22.80 -33.91 0.73
N ASP A 569 -23.22 -32.66 0.86
CA ASP A 569 -23.23 -31.70 -0.24
C ASP A 569 -21.84 -31.08 -0.43
N ALA A 570 -21.56 -30.55 -1.61
CA ALA A 570 -20.27 -29.93 -1.95
C ALA A 570 -19.90 -28.69 -1.09
N PHE A 571 -20.88 -28.11 -0.38
CA PHE A 571 -20.70 -26.95 0.49
C PHE A 571 -20.28 -27.31 1.92
N CYS A 572 -20.31 -28.59 2.29
CA CYS A 572 -19.99 -29.06 3.63
C CYS A 572 -18.59 -29.67 3.65
N LYS A 573 -17.70 -29.12 4.46
CA LYS A 573 -16.35 -29.66 4.69
C LYS A 573 -16.26 -30.36 6.04
N PRO A 574 -15.53 -31.48 6.14
CA PRO A 574 -15.29 -32.14 7.42
C PRO A 574 -14.35 -31.30 8.30
N ILE A 575 -14.64 -31.28 9.60
CA ILE A 575 -13.77 -30.70 10.63
C ILE A 575 -12.86 -31.83 11.16
N CYS A 576 -11.55 -31.57 11.26
CA CYS A 576 -10.58 -32.60 11.66
C CYS A 576 -10.52 -32.84 13.18
N ALA A 577 -10.86 -31.83 13.99
CA ALA A 577 -10.97 -31.94 15.45
C ALA A 577 -11.97 -30.91 16.00
N PRO A 578 -12.62 -31.16 17.15
CA PRO A 578 -13.50 -30.18 17.78
C PRO A 578 -12.82 -28.83 17.99
N GLY A 579 -13.47 -27.75 17.56
CA GLY A 579 -12.94 -26.38 17.65
C GLY A 579 -11.91 -26.01 16.57
N CYS A 580 -11.39 -26.96 15.79
CA CYS A 580 -10.44 -26.68 14.72
C CYS A 580 -11.14 -26.41 13.38
N PHE A 581 -11.59 -25.19 13.17
CA PHE A 581 -12.31 -24.79 11.95
C PHE A 581 -11.40 -24.80 10.72
N GLY A 582 -11.98 -25.03 9.53
CA GLY A 582 -11.20 -25.25 8.31
C GLY A 582 -10.23 -24.12 7.93
N PHE A 583 -10.54 -22.88 8.31
CA PHE A 583 -9.71 -21.69 8.04
C PHE A 583 -8.58 -21.47 9.05
N MET A 584 -8.51 -22.26 10.13
CA MET A 584 -7.52 -22.08 11.19
C MET A 584 -6.20 -22.80 10.90
N ARG A 585 -6.23 -23.84 10.07
CA ARG A 585 -5.03 -24.66 9.80
C ARG A 585 -4.13 -23.97 8.81
N GLY A 586 -2.86 -23.75 9.17
CA GLY A 586 -1.89 -23.10 8.29
C GLY A 586 -2.16 -21.60 8.14
N ASP A 587 -2.85 -21.00 9.09
CA ASP A 587 -3.24 -19.59 9.09
C ASP A 587 -2.18 -18.68 9.70
N PHE A 588 -0.97 -19.18 9.99
CA PHE A 588 0.14 -18.49 10.69
C PHE A 588 -0.12 -18.18 12.18
N THR A 589 -1.22 -18.68 12.74
CA THR A 589 -1.57 -18.54 14.15
C THR A 589 -1.52 -19.92 14.81
N CYS A 590 -0.75 -20.09 15.89
CA CYS A 590 -0.79 -21.36 16.61
C CYS A 590 -2.15 -21.54 17.32
N ASN A 591 -2.97 -22.44 16.81
CA ASN A 591 -4.29 -22.82 17.28
C ASN A 591 -4.19 -24.19 17.97
N LEU A 592 -4.26 -24.22 19.31
CA LEU A 592 -3.99 -25.43 20.08
C LEU A 592 -5.01 -26.55 19.80
N GLU A 593 -6.26 -26.18 19.52
CA GLU A 593 -7.33 -27.07 19.06
C GLU A 593 -7.01 -27.79 17.74
N CYS A 594 -6.24 -27.16 16.87
CA CYS A 594 -5.76 -27.73 15.61
C CYS A 594 -4.41 -28.43 15.75
N PHE A 595 -3.70 -28.24 16.85
CA PHE A 595 -2.35 -28.79 17.08
C PHE A 595 -2.38 -30.26 17.50
N ASN A 596 -2.91 -31.11 16.61
CA ASN A 596 -3.00 -32.55 16.79
C ASN A 596 -2.78 -33.29 15.45
N MET A 597 -2.54 -34.59 15.52
CA MET A 597 -2.22 -35.40 14.33
C MET A 597 -3.36 -35.43 13.29
N ALA A 598 -4.63 -35.43 13.71
CA ALA A 598 -5.77 -35.46 12.79
C ALA A 598 -5.88 -34.17 11.95
N CYS A 599 -5.40 -33.06 12.50
CA CYS A 599 -5.36 -31.75 11.87
C CYS A 599 -3.98 -31.38 11.32
N ASP A 600 -3.09 -32.37 11.16
CA ASP A 600 -1.72 -32.17 10.67
C ASP A 600 -0.94 -31.11 11.45
N TYR A 601 -1.08 -31.12 12.78
CA TYR A 601 -0.40 -30.23 13.71
C TYR A 601 -0.55 -28.75 13.34
N ASP A 602 -1.78 -28.33 13.06
CA ASP A 602 -2.13 -26.96 12.70
C ASP A 602 -1.37 -26.43 11.47
N GLY A 603 -1.06 -27.33 10.52
CA GLY A 603 -0.27 -26.96 9.33
C GLY A 603 1.17 -26.52 9.64
N GLY A 604 1.66 -26.75 10.87
CA GLY A 604 2.99 -26.34 11.34
C GLY A 604 3.06 -24.96 12.02
N ASP A 605 1.94 -24.25 12.19
CA ASP A 605 1.94 -22.87 12.74
C ASP A 605 2.48 -22.77 14.17
N CYS A 606 2.37 -23.86 14.94
CA CYS A 606 2.87 -23.94 16.31
C CYS A 606 4.38 -24.21 16.43
N ASP A 607 5.07 -24.58 15.36
CA ASP A 607 6.51 -24.93 15.42
C ASP A 607 7.36 -23.72 15.87
N GLY A 608 7.03 -22.51 15.38
CA GLY A 608 7.69 -21.26 15.77
C GLY A 608 7.41 -20.79 17.21
N TYR A 609 6.53 -21.48 17.94
CA TYR A 609 6.22 -21.22 19.34
C TYR A 609 7.00 -22.15 20.29
N GLY A 610 7.70 -23.15 19.77
CA GLY A 610 8.46 -24.12 20.57
C GLY A 610 7.56 -25.10 21.33
N PHE A 611 6.40 -25.44 20.77
CA PHE A 611 5.56 -26.53 21.28
C PHE A 611 6.04 -27.87 20.73
N ASP A 612 6.07 -28.88 21.60
CA ASP A 612 6.36 -30.25 21.18
C ASP A 612 5.10 -30.86 20.58
N ARG A 613 5.25 -31.47 19.39
CA ARG A 613 4.13 -32.15 18.73
C ARG A 613 3.63 -33.30 19.62
N PRO A 614 2.33 -33.32 19.99
CA PRO A 614 1.78 -34.40 20.80
C PRO A 614 2.00 -35.73 20.10
N ARG A 615 2.60 -36.70 20.78
CA ARG A 615 2.73 -38.06 20.23
C ARG A 615 1.34 -38.68 20.13
N SER A 616 1.10 -39.46 19.08
CA SER A 616 -0.11 -40.28 18.98
C SER A 616 -0.27 -41.11 20.26
N PRO A 617 -1.47 -41.17 20.86
CA PRO A 617 -1.74 -42.27 21.77
C PRO A 617 -1.57 -43.58 20.99
N PRO A 618 -0.96 -44.62 21.60
CA PRO A 618 -0.70 -45.89 20.95
C PRO A 618 -1.98 -46.59 20.48
#